data_AF-A0ABD1GA83-F1
#
_entry.id   AF-A0ABD1GA83-F1
#
_cell.length_a   1.000
_cell.length_b   1.000
_cell.length_c   1.000
_cell.angle_alpha   90.00
_cell.angle_beta   90.00
_cell.angle_gamma   90.00
#
_symmetry.space_group_name_H-M   'P 1'
#
loop_
_entity.id
_entity.type
_entity.pdbx_description
1 polymer ?
#
loop_
_entity_poly.entity_id
_entity_poly.type
_entity_poly.pdbx_seq_one_letter_code
_entity_poly.pdbx_strand_id
1 'polypeptide(L)'
;MLMSWDEYIMLIGHTVNCYGGSIKVIGNTESNSTREAIHATEQGFAVGMHASLHINPYYGKTSLEGLIPHVNSVLPMGPTIVYNVPSWTSQDIPPCDQEDSKEPQLGCPTLARGGEAGFPAALCAPSFSEKVEFVNIVNEIGRVNFVGKKDAQVLDDDDFILIDRY
;
A
#
# COMPACT_ATOMS: atom_id res chain seq x y z
N MET A 1 -0.02 10.42 4.82
CA MET A 1 -1.00 9.96 3.81
C MET A 1 -1.33 11.15 2.94
N LEU A 2 -1.35 11.01 1.62
CA LEU A 2 -1.64 12.08 0.66
C LEU A 2 -3.12 12.11 0.23
N MET A 3 -3.97 11.34 0.92
CA MET A 3 -5.41 11.30 0.69
C MET A 3 -6.09 11.49 2.03
N SER A 4 -7.21 12.21 2.04
CA SER A 4 -8.11 12.16 3.20
C SER A 4 -8.77 10.78 3.28
N TRP A 5 -9.21 10.37 4.47
CA TRP A 5 -9.92 9.09 4.64
C TRP A 5 -11.21 9.03 3.80
N ASP A 6 -11.91 10.15 3.65
CA ASP A 6 -13.14 10.22 2.85
C ASP A 6 -12.87 9.90 1.38
N GLU A 7 -11.82 10.50 0.78
CA GLU A 7 -11.40 10.20 -0.59
C GLU A 7 -10.95 8.76 -0.75
N TYR A 8 -10.23 8.25 0.27
CA TYR A 8 -9.68 6.90 0.25
C TYR A 8 -10.79 5.84 0.27
N ILE A 9 -11.75 5.97 1.18
CA ILE A 9 -12.91 5.06 1.28
C ILE A 9 -13.81 5.20 0.05
N MET A 10 -14.00 6.41 -0.46
CA MET A 10 -14.71 6.64 -1.73
C MET A 10 -14.04 5.90 -2.89
N LEU A 11 -12.71 5.93 -3.00
CA LEU A 11 -11.97 5.24 -4.05
C LEU A 11 -12.11 3.72 -3.95
N ILE A 12 -12.06 3.15 -2.73
CA ILE A 12 -12.31 1.73 -2.51
C ILE A 12 -13.73 1.37 -2.97
N GLY A 13 -14.75 2.07 -2.46
CA GLY A 13 -16.14 1.80 -2.78
C GLY A 13 -16.45 1.95 -4.28
N HIS A 14 -15.89 2.98 -4.92
CA HIS A 14 -15.99 3.17 -6.36
C HIS A 14 -15.39 1.99 -7.14
N THR A 15 -14.20 1.54 -6.76
CA THR A 15 -13.51 0.42 -7.41
C THR A 15 -14.30 -0.88 -7.27
N VAL A 16 -14.84 -1.15 -6.07
CA VAL A 16 -15.71 -2.30 -5.82
C VAL A 16 -16.97 -2.23 -6.68
N ASN A 17 -17.66 -1.09 -6.68
CA ASN A 17 -18.90 -0.90 -7.42
C ASN A 17 -18.70 -1.09 -8.94
N CYS A 18 -17.60 -0.57 -9.50
CA CYS A 18 -17.35 -0.64 -10.93
C CYS A 18 -16.73 -1.98 -11.38
N TYR A 19 -15.88 -2.60 -10.55
CA TYR A 19 -15.00 -3.70 -11.00
C TYR A 19 -14.98 -4.92 -10.09
N GLY A 20 -15.67 -4.91 -8.94
CA GLY A 20 -15.58 -5.97 -7.94
C GLY A 20 -16.03 -7.36 -8.43
N GLY A 21 -16.83 -7.43 -9.50
CA GLY A 21 -17.18 -8.68 -10.16
C GLY A 21 -16.09 -9.27 -11.05
N SER A 22 -15.12 -8.45 -11.47
CA SER A 22 -14.07 -8.82 -12.44
C SER A 22 -12.68 -8.95 -11.83
N ILE A 23 -12.40 -8.21 -10.75
CA ILE A 23 -11.11 -8.21 -10.07
C ILE A 23 -11.30 -8.09 -8.56
N LYS A 24 -10.41 -8.73 -7.79
CA LYS A 24 -10.37 -8.58 -6.34
C LYS A 24 -9.79 -7.22 -5.97
N VAL A 25 -10.59 -6.45 -5.24
CA VAL A 25 -10.25 -5.12 -4.72
C VAL A 25 -9.71 -5.29 -3.30
N ILE A 26 -8.43 -4.95 -3.11
CA ILE A 26 -7.75 -4.97 -1.82
C ILE A 26 -7.58 -3.52 -1.37
N GLY A 27 -8.19 -3.13 -0.25
CA GLY A 27 -8.03 -1.80 0.32
C GLY A 27 -6.78 -1.74 1.20
N ASN A 28 -5.93 -0.72 1.02
CA ASN A 28 -4.89 -0.43 1.98
C ASN A 28 -5.51 0.46 3.08
N THR A 29 -5.97 -0.18 4.16
CA THR A 29 -6.65 0.48 5.28
C THR A 29 -5.78 0.51 6.53
N GLU A 30 -4.46 0.56 6.33
CA GLU A 30 -3.47 0.61 7.39
C GLU A 30 -3.31 2.03 7.96
N SER A 31 -2.82 2.10 9.19
CA SER A 31 -2.33 3.34 9.79
C SER A 31 -1.37 2.99 10.91
N ASN A 32 -0.45 3.90 11.24
CA ASN A 32 0.33 3.79 12.47
C ASN A 32 -0.53 4.06 13.73
N SER A 33 -1.74 4.60 13.57
CA SER A 33 -2.76 4.77 14.59
C SER A 33 -3.74 3.59 14.55
N THR A 34 -3.76 2.77 15.60
CA THR A 34 -4.70 1.64 15.72
C THR A 34 -6.15 2.07 15.55
N ARG A 35 -6.52 3.23 16.09
CA ARG A 35 -7.88 3.79 15.96
C ARG A 35 -8.26 4.05 14.50
N GLU A 36 -7.34 4.62 13.74
CA GLU A 36 -7.58 4.89 12.31
C GLU A 36 -7.62 3.61 11.50
N ALA A 37 -6.70 2.68 11.76
CA ALA A 37 -6.68 1.37 11.10
C ALA A 37 -7.99 0.61 11.31
N ILE A 38 -8.53 0.60 12.53
CA ILE A 38 -9.84 0.01 12.84
C ILE A 38 -10.94 0.69 12.00
N HIS A 39 -11.05 2.02 12.10
CA HIS A 39 -12.13 2.76 11.44
C HIS A 39 -12.09 2.62 9.92
N ALA A 40 -10.91 2.74 9.32
CA ALA A 40 -10.72 2.61 7.88
C ALA A 40 -11.03 1.19 7.38
N THR A 41 -10.62 0.17 8.15
CA THR A 41 -10.84 -1.23 7.77
C THR A 41 -12.31 -1.62 7.87
N GLU A 42 -13.00 -1.20 8.94
CA GLU A 42 -14.45 -1.36 9.08
C GLU A 42 -15.19 -0.73 7.90
N GLN A 43 -14.85 0.52 7.56
CA GLN A 43 -15.47 1.21 6.43
C GLN A 43 -15.15 0.57 5.09
N GLY A 44 -13.89 0.16 4.88
CA GLY A 44 -13.44 -0.49 3.64
C GLY A 44 -14.21 -1.78 3.37
N PHE A 45 -14.41 -2.62 4.40
CA PHE A 45 -15.24 -3.82 4.27
C PHE A 45 -16.73 -3.47 4.12
N ALA A 46 -17.23 -2.44 4.80
CA ALA A 46 -18.61 -1.98 4.64
C ALA A 46 -18.94 -1.51 3.21
N VAL A 47 -17.97 -0.91 2.49
CA VAL A 47 -18.12 -0.55 1.07
C VAL A 47 -17.79 -1.70 0.10
N GLY A 48 -17.46 -2.88 0.62
CA GLY A 48 -17.38 -4.13 -0.13
C GLY A 48 -15.99 -4.52 -0.65
N MET A 49 -14.90 -4.00 -0.05
CA MET A 49 -13.56 -4.49 -0.40
C MET A 49 -13.42 -5.99 -0.08
N HIS A 50 -12.57 -6.69 -0.82
CA HIS A 50 -12.42 -8.15 -0.71
C HIS A 50 -11.39 -8.57 0.34
N ALA A 51 -10.41 -7.72 0.61
CA ALA A 51 -9.38 -7.92 1.61
C ALA A 51 -8.80 -6.57 2.04
N SER A 52 -8.18 -6.53 3.22
CA SER A 52 -7.36 -5.40 3.68
C SER A 52 -5.86 -5.71 3.54
N LEU A 53 -5.08 -4.68 3.28
CA LEU A 53 -3.61 -4.69 3.40
C LEU A 53 -3.24 -3.90 4.66
N HIS A 54 -2.38 -4.48 5.51
CA HIS A 54 -1.92 -3.87 6.76
C HIS A 54 -0.40 -3.93 6.91
N ILE A 55 0.24 -2.77 6.88
CA ILE A 55 1.64 -2.62 7.30
C ILE A 55 1.75 -2.46 8.84
N ASN A 56 2.92 -2.76 9.42
CA ASN A 56 3.18 -2.45 10.82
C ASN A 56 3.30 -0.93 11.07
N PRO A 57 3.01 -0.42 12.29
CA PRO A 57 3.09 1.00 12.60
C PRO A 57 4.44 1.62 12.22
N TYR A 58 4.40 2.53 11.24
CA TYR A 58 5.57 3.20 10.68
C TYR A 58 5.74 4.61 11.29
N TYR A 59 6.99 5.09 11.32
CA TYR A 59 7.48 6.25 12.08
C TYR A 59 7.36 6.11 13.61
N GLY A 60 6.14 5.84 14.12
CA GLY A 60 5.84 5.58 15.52
C GLY A 60 5.91 4.10 15.86
N LYS A 61 7.08 3.48 15.67
CA LYS A 61 7.25 2.04 15.91
C LYS A 61 6.82 1.65 17.33
N THR A 62 6.07 0.56 17.43
CA THR A 62 5.61 0.00 18.70
C THR A 62 6.49 -1.18 19.14
N SER A 63 6.40 -1.59 20.40
CA SER A 63 7.03 -2.85 20.84
C SER A 63 6.37 -4.05 20.15
N LEU A 64 7.01 -5.21 20.16
CA LEU A 64 6.39 -6.44 19.63
C LEU A 64 5.05 -6.74 20.35
N GLU A 65 5.03 -6.55 21.67
CA GLU A 65 3.82 -6.64 22.50
C GLU A 65 2.71 -5.67 22.08
N GLY A 66 3.05 -4.52 21.48
CA GLY A 66 2.08 -3.56 20.95
C GLY A 66 1.71 -3.79 19.48
N LEU A 67 2.57 -4.46 18.71
CA LEU A 67 2.32 -4.81 17.30
C LEU A 67 1.19 -5.84 17.20
N ILE A 68 1.24 -6.86 18.04
CA ILE A 68 0.26 -7.95 18.05
C ILE A 68 -1.17 -7.44 18.27
N PRO A 69 -1.49 -6.66 19.32
CA PRO A 69 -2.84 -6.12 19.50
C PRO A 69 -3.23 -5.11 18.42
N HIS A 70 -2.28 -4.37 17.85
CA HIS A 70 -2.57 -3.49 16.71
C HIS A 70 -3.10 -4.29 15.52
N VAL A 71 -2.39 -5.32 15.08
CA VAL A 71 -2.83 -6.16 13.96
C VAL A 71 -4.06 -6.98 14.33
N ASN A 72 -4.08 -7.61 15.51
CA ASN A 72 -5.24 -8.40 15.95
C ASN A 72 -6.52 -7.57 16.10
N SER A 73 -6.43 -6.23 16.19
CA SER A 73 -7.61 -5.38 16.24
C SER A 73 -8.38 -5.32 14.90
N VAL A 74 -7.74 -5.62 13.77
CA VAL A 74 -8.37 -5.54 12.44
C VAL A 74 -8.59 -6.90 11.78
N LEU A 75 -7.84 -7.95 12.18
CA LEU A 75 -7.99 -9.31 11.63
C LEU A 75 -9.43 -9.87 11.66
N PRO A 76 -10.26 -9.61 12.70
CA PRO A 76 -11.63 -10.13 12.72
C PRO A 76 -12.55 -9.51 11.67
N MET A 77 -12.16 -8.40 11.04
CA MET A 77 -13.02 -7.66 10.12
C MET A 77 -13.13 -8.32 8.74
N GLY A 78 -12.14 -9.12 8.34
CA GLY A 78 -12.17 -9.85 7.07
C GLY A 78 -10.79 -10.36 6.65
N PRO A 79 -10.65 -10.85 5.40
CA PRO A 79 -9.37 -11.31 4.88
C PRO A 79 -8.31 -10.20 4.94
N THR A 80 -7.21 -10.45 5.64
CA THR A 80 -6.14 -9.47 5.82
C THR A 80 -4.81 -10.02 5.33
N ILE A 81 -4.08 -9.19 4.60
CA ILE A 81 -2.69 -9.40 4.21
C ILE A 81 -1.84 -8.49 5.08
N VAL A 82 -0.92 -9.07 5.84
CA VAL A 82 0.07 -8.28 6.59
C VAL A 82 1.26 -8.02 5.69
N TYR A 83 1.59 -6.75 5.49
CA TYR A 83 2.68 -6.31 4.65
C TYR A 83 3.90 -5.95 5.49
N ASN A 84 5.00 -6.68 5.29
CA ASN A 84 6.23 -6.48 6.04
C ASN A 84 7.32 -5.91 5.12
N VAL A 85 7.70 -4.66 5.38
CA VAL A 85 8.72 -3.92 4.62
C VAL A 85 9.66 -3.19 5.59
N PRO A 86 10.60 -3.90 6.22
CA PRO A 86 11.43 -3.33 7.29
C PRO A 86 12.27 -2.13 6.83
N SER A 87 12.64 -2.10 5.54
CA SER A 87 13.40 -1.00 4.93
C SER A 87 12.68 0.34 5.03
N TRP A 88 11.34 0.35 5.17
CA TRP A 88 10.54 1.58 5.28
C TRP A 88 9.99 1.79 6.68
N THR A 89 9.63 0.70 7.36
CA THR A 89 9.00 0.76 8.69
C THR A 89 10.03 0.79 9.82
N SER A 90 11.29 0.49 9.52
CA SER A 90 12.37 0.32 10.50
C SER A 90 12.06 -0.75 11.57
N GLN A 91 11.17 -1.71 11.26
CA GLN A 91 10.77 -2.80 12.14
C GLN A 91 10.38 -4.02 11.31
N ASP A 92 11.04 -5.15 11.55
CA ASP A 92 10.70 -6.44 10.94
C ASP A 92 9.60 -7.14 11.74
N ILE A 93 8.60 -7.67 11.04
CA ILE A 93 7.55 -8.50 11.63
C ILE A 93 8.06 -9.95 11.72
N PRO A 94 8.15 -10.54 12.91
CA PRO A 94 8.61 -11.92 13.06
C PRO A 94 7.65 -12.91 12.38
N PRO A 95 8.15 -14.05 11.86
CA PRO A 95 7.29 -15.10 11.31
C PRO A 95 6.31 -15.66 12.34
N CYS A 96 5.12 -16.06 11.90
CA CYS A 96 4.07 -16.65 12.75
C CYS A 96 4.47 -18.02 13.34
N ASP A 97 5.36 -18.76 12.67
CA ASP A 97 5.61 -20.18 12.93
C ASP A 97 6.75 -20.46 13.92
N GLN A 98 7.03 -19.55 14.86
CA GLN A 98 7.98 -19.85 15.93
C GLN A 98 7.30 -20.69 17.02
N GLU A 99 7.32 -22.01 16.85
CA GLU A 99 6.75 -23.03 17.76
C GLU A 99 7.23 -22.92 19.22
N ASP A 100 8.30 -22.16 19.51
CA ASP A 100 8.96 -22.06 20.81
C ASP A 100 8.81 -20.71 21.55
N SER A 101 8.02 -19.75 21.03
CA SER A 101 7.91 -18.44 21.68
C SER A 101 6.84 -18.42 22.79
N LYS A 102 7.23 -17.95 23.99
CA LYS A 102 6.31 -17.67 25.11
C LYS A 102 5.46 -16.40 24.89
N GLU A 103 5.53 -15.82 23.71
CA GLU A 103 4.96 -14.51 23.39
C GLU A 103 3.59 -14.66 22.70
N PRO A 104 2.69 -13.67 22.88
CA PRO A 104 1.40 -13.69 22.21
C PRO A 104 1.60 -13.78 20.69
N GLN A 105 0.91 -14.72 20.05
CA GLN A 105 1.05 -14.91 18.62
C GLN A 105 0.16 -13.92 17.87
N LEU A 106 0.67 -13.42 16.74
CA LEU A 106 -0.18 -12.82 15.73
C LEU A 106 -1.26 -13.86 15.36
N GLY A 107 -2.49 -13.46 15.07
CA GLY A 107 -3.34 -14.33 14.24
C GLY A 107 -2.56 -14.75 12.99
N CYS A 108 -2.96 -15.77 12.24
CA CYS A 108 -2.18 -16.24 11.08
C CYS A 108 -2.69 -15.59 9.76
N PRO A 109 -2.47 -14.29 9.47
CA PRO A 109 -2.79 -13.70 8.18
C PRO A 109 -1.70 -14.09 7.17
N THR A 110 -2.03 -13.91 5.90
CA THR A 110 -1.04 -14.01 4.83
C THR A 110 0.02 -12.92 5.03
N LEU A 111 1.27 -13.33 5.25
CA LEU A 111 2.41 -12.41 5.34
C LEU A 111 3.02 -12.19 3.96
N ALA A 112 2.94 -10.96 3.46
CA ALA A 112 3.66 -10.52 2.27
C ALA A 112 4.94 -9.78 2.71
N ARG A 113 6.10 -10.18 2.19
CA ARG A 113 7.37 -9.47 2.41
C ARG A 113 7.73 -8.66 1.17
N GLY A 114 7.92 -7.36 1.34
CA GLY A 114 8.41 -6.48 0.27
C GLY A 114 9.93 -6.58 0.10
N GLY A 115 10.42 -6.40 -1.13
CA GLY A 115 11.85 -6.33 -1.42
C GLY A 115 12.49 -5.00 -1.00
N GLU A 116 13.82 -4.91 -1.08
CA GLU A 116 14.62 -3.72 -0.71
C GLU A 116 14.49 -2.53 -1.66
N ALA A 117 13.63 -2.62 -2.68
CA ALA A 117 13.38 -1.51 -3.59
C ALA A 117 12.73 -0.35 -2.81
N GLY A 118 13.54 0.66 -2.49
CA GLY A 118 13.02 1.94 -2.03
C GLY A 118 12.09 2.48 -3.09
N PHE A 119 10.79 2.59 -2.82
CA PHE A 119 10.02 3.55 -3.61
C PHE A 119 10.53 4.92 -3.19
N PRO A 120 10.82 5.81 -4.14
CA PRO A 120 11.07 7.18 -3.80
C PRO A 120 9.82 7.71 -3.07
N ALA A 121 9.98 8.11 -1.81
CA ALA A 121 8.96 8.80 -1.01
C ALA A 121 8.69 10.23 -1.52
N ALA A 122 9.05 10.52 -2.77
CA ALA A 122 9.04 11.84 -3.33
C ALA A 122 8.02 11.88 -4.47
N LEU A 123 7.00 12.73 -4.31
CA LEU A 123 6.19 13.31 -5.39
C LEU A 123 7.04 14.15 -6.37
N CYS A 124 8.36 13.95 -6.42
CA CYS A 124 9.24 14.70 -7.30
C CYS A 124 9.06 14.21 -8.72
N ALA A 125 8.91 15.16 -9.65
CA ALA A 125 9.03 14.85 -11.06
C ALA A 125 10.39 14.16 -11.31
N PRO A 126 10.43 13.08 -12.12
CA PRO A 126 11.69 12.45 -12.49
C PRO A 126 12.59 13.47 -13.20
N SER A 127 13.91 13.29 -13.11
CA SER A 127 14.85 14.12 -13.86
C SER A 127 14.68 13.93 -15.36
N PHE A 128 15.09 14.93 -16.15
CA PHE A 128 15.02 14.84 -17.62
C PHE A 128 15.75 13.59 -18.17
N SER A 129 16.89 13.23 -17.58
CA SER A 129 17.65 12.03 -17.97
C SER A 129 16.86 10.75 -17.73
N GLU A 130 16.17 10.63 -16.58
CA GLU A 130 15.33 9.47 -16.26
C GLU A 130 14.12 9.40 -17.20
N LYS A 131 13.52 10.54 -17.58
CA LYS A 131 12.43 10.58 -18.57
C LYS A 131 12.90 10.08 -19.95
N VAL A 132 14.09 10.47 -20.40
CA VAL A 132 14.70 9.99 -21.65
C VAL A 132 14.98 8.49 -21.57
N GLU A 133 15.53 8.02 -20.46
CA GLU A 133 15.81 6.61 -20.22
C GLU A 133 14.54 5.76 -20.28
N PHE A 134 13.44 6.23 -19.67
CA PHE A 134 12.14 5.55 -19.75
C PHE A 134 11.65 5.38 -21.20
N VAL A 135 11.75 6.43 -22.03
CA VAL A 135 11.36 6.32 -23.45
C VAL A 135 12.22 5.30 -24.19
N ASN A 136 13.53 5.24 -23.91
CA ASN A 136 14.42 4.24 -24.49
C ASN A 136 14.02 2.82 -24.08
N ILE A 137 13.69 2.60 -22.80
CA ILE A 137 13.20 1.31 -22.29
C ILE A 137 11.91 0.89 -23.01
N VAL A 138 10.96 1.82 -23.22
CA VAL A 138 9.72 1.52 -23.93
C VAL A 138 9.98 1.11 -25.38
N ASN A 139 10.92 1.78 -26.04
CA ASN A 139 11.29 1.47 -27.42
C ASN A 139 12.02 0.13 -27.53
N GLU A 140 12.90 -0.19 -26.58
CA GLU A 140 13.64 -1.44 -26.54
C GLU A 140 12.73 -2.66 -26.26
N ILE A 141 11.85 -2.56 -25.26
CA ILE A 141 10.89 -3.61 -24.91
C ILE A 141 9.74 -3.71 -25.93
N GLY A 142 9.47 -2.61 -26.63
CA GLY A 142 8.40 -2.48 -27.60
C GLY A 142 7.12 -1.90 -26.99
N ARG A 143 6.63 -0.81 -27.58
CA ARG A 143 5.49 -0.01 -27.09
C ARG A 143 4.22 -0.81 -26.84
N VAL A 144 3.98 -1.92 -27.56
CA VAL A 144 2.76 -2.75 -27.42
C VAL A 144 2.61 -3.42 -26.05
N ASN A 145 3.71 -3.58 -25.32
CA ASN A 145 3.72 -4.23 -24.00
C ASN A 145 3.39 -3.27 -22.84
N PHE A 146 3.21 -1.98 -23.13
CA PHE A 146 2.90 -0.95 -22.14
C PHE A 146 1.46 -0.48 -22.22
N VAL A 147 0.89 -0.07 -21.09
CA VAL A 147 -0.49 0.43 -21.01
C VAL A 147 -0.71 1.70 -21.85
N GLY A 148 -1.95 1.94 -22.26
CA GLY A 148 -2.35 3.10 -23.07
C GLY A 148 -2.05 2.95 -24.57
N LYS A 149 -2.51 3.92 -25.37
CA LYS A 149 -2.39 3.92 -26.84
C LYS A 149 -1.51 5.05 -27.39
N LYS A 150 -1.15 6.03 -26.57
CA LYS A 150 -0.32 7.17 -26.99
C LYS A 150 1.15 6.76 -27.02
N ASP A 151 1.92 7.34 -27.92
CA ASP A 151 3.36 7.15 -27.96
C ASP A 151 4.01 7.62 -26.64
N ALA A 152 5.12 6.99 -26.27
CA ALA A 152 5.91 7.43 -25.14
C ALA A 152 6.59 8.76 -25.48
N GLN A 153 6.53 9.72 -24.57
CA GLN A 153 7.04 11.07 -24.77
C GLN A 153 7.93 11.46 -23.59
N VAL A 154 8.98 12.22 -23.88
CA VAL A 154 9.76 12.91 -22.85
C VAL A 154 8.98 14.19 -22.54
N LEU A 155 8.53 14.32 -21.29
CA LEU A 155 7.81 15.51 -20.83
C LEU A 155 8.80 16.55 -20.30
N ASP A 156 8.55 17.82 -20.62
CA ASP A 156 9.33 18.93 -20.11
C ASP A 156 8.96 19.22 -18.64
N ASP A 157 9.79 19.95 -17.92
CA ASP A 157 9.53 20.26 -16.51
C ASP A 157 8.27 21.14 -16.34
N ASP A 158 7.97 21.98 -17.33
CA ASP A 158 6.77 22.83 -17.37
C ASP A 158 5.46 22.03 -17.60
N ASP A 159 5.55 20.76 -18.00
CA ASP A 159 4.39 19.87 -18.12
C ASP A 159 3.91 19.33 -16.76
N PHE A 160 4.73 19.47 -15.70
CA PHE A 160 4.41 18.97 -14.36
C PHE A 160 3.76 20.06 -13.51
N ILE A 161 2.58 19.75 -12.96
CA ILE A 161 1.89 20.61 -12.01
C ILE A 161 2.18 20.10 -10.60
N LEU A 162 2.86 20.92 -9.79
CA LEU A 162 3.13 20.62 -8.39
C LEU A 162 2.05 21.28 -7.51
N ILE A 163 1.28 20.46 -6.78
CA ILE A 163 0.20 20.91 -5.91
C ILE A 163 0.49 20.45 -4.48
N ASP A 164 0.61 21.40 -3.56
CA ASP A 164 0.81 21.13 -2.13
C ASP A 164 -0.49 21.24 -1.32
N ARG A 165 -1.41 22.13 -1.76
CA ARG A 165 -2.70 22.35 -1.11
C ARG A 165 -3.81 21.84 -2.00
N TYR A 166 -4.27 20.63 -1.71
CA TYR A 166 -5.38 19.95 -2.36
C TYR A 166 -6.38 19.45 -1.32
#